data_AF-A0A1F9CM43-F1
#
_entry.id   AF-A0A1F9CM43-F1
#
_cell.length_a   1.000
_cell.length_b   1.000
_cell.length_c   1.000
_cell.angle_alpha   90.00
_cell.angle_beta   90.00
_cell.angle_gamma   90.00
#
_symmetry.space_group_name_H-M   'P 1'
#
loop_
_entity.id
_entity.type
_entity.pdbx_description
1 polymer ?
#
loop_
_entity_poly.entity_id
_entity_poly.type
_entity_poly.pdbx_seq_one_letter_code
_entity_poly.pdbx_strand_id
1 'polypeptide(L)'
;MRLKIRRLRFSYVWVTICVVLAALLAATLGWFLRFHLLGDNLHTVIPHEVYRSAQPSSAALERWIRELDLRTVINLRGTKVNSPFNAERAVTEAHRVDFYILQLASGSMPHRRALQQLVHHLDTAKRPILLHCAQGIERSGLASAVAVLLAGGDVAEARKQFSLNYGFVPWLDTHPKMLDDYEQWLALQGWSHTPDRFRHWVENDYVPYFFRARIEPLKVPTSIAKESTVVLRFRVTNTSPQPWRFRSERDRGIHLGAKVRLLEQGVEDEIQLRGGFRDLIVAPGEAVVLEMEVPPFSKAGCYHFSVDLLIENVQWFSSMGSDPYIFELLVESSTK
;
A
#
# COMPACT_ATOMS: atom_id res chain seq x y z
N MET A 1 42.80 -22.78 -49.93
CA MET A 1 41.37 -23.20 -49.99
C MET A 1 41.36 -24.72 -49.90
N ARG A 2 40.76 -25.43 -48.94
CA ARG A 2 39.41 -25.32 -48.33
C ARG A 2 39.45 -25.85 -46.88
N LEU A 3 38.93 -25.08 -45.92
CA LEU A 3 38.64 -25.57 -44.56
C LEU A 3 37.56 -26.66 -44.64
N LYS A 4 37.87 -27.87 -44.14
CA LYS A 4 36.85 -28.90 -43.88
C LYS A 4 36.05 -28.50 -42.65
N ILE A 5 34.94 -27.79 -42.86
CA ILE A 5 33.92 -27.57 -41.84
C ILE A 5 33.30 -28.93 -41.51
N ARG A 6 33.64 -29.50 -40.34
CA ARG A 6 32.91 -30.63 -39.76
C ARG A 6 31.48 -30.16 -39.51
N ARG A 7 30.55 -30.52 -40.41
CA ARG A 7 29.12 -30.35 -40.17
C ARG A 7 28.79 -31.12 -38.89
N LEU A 8 28.42 -30.41 -37.82
CA LEU A 8 27.83 -31.02 -36.65
C LEU A 8 26.61 -31.82 -37.13
N ARG A 9 26.70 -33.15 -37.11
CA ARG A 9 25.53 -34.02 -37.19
C ARG A 9 24.75 -33.76 -35.91
N PHE A 10 23.81 -32.83 -35.96
CA PHE A 10 22.82 -32.67 -34.90
C PHE A 10 22.08 -34.01 -34.82
N SER A 11 22.52 -34.87 -33.89
CA SER A 11 21.99 -36.22 -33.76
C SER A 11 20.50 -36.11 -33.49
N TYR A 12 19.68 -36.91 -34.16
CA TYR A 12 18.24 -37.00 -33.88
C TYR A 12 17.96 -37.18 -32.38
N VAL A 13 18.90 -37.80 -31.65
CA VAL A 13 18.91 -37.91 -30.18
C VAL A 13 18.82 -36.54 -29.48
N TRP A 14 19.60 -35.54 -29.91
CA TRP A 14 19.56 -34.20 -29.31
C TRP A 14 18.27 -33.46 -29.62
N VAL A 15 17.72 -33.63 -30.83
CA VAL A 15 16.41 -33.08 -31.20
C VAL A 15 15.31 -33.70 -30.33
N THR A 16 15.32 -35.03 -30.18
CA THR A 16 14.37 -35.74 -29.33
C THR A 16 14.49 -35.32 -27.85
N ILE A 17 15.71 -35.18 -27.32
CA ILE A 17 15.93 -34.68 -25.95
C ILE A 17 15.35 -33.27 -25.79
N CYS A 18 15.63 -32.35 -26.71
CA CYS A 18 15.10 -30.99 -26.64
C CYS A 18 13.56 -30.97 -26.71
N VAL A 19 12.94 -31.80 -27.55
CA VAL A 19 11.48 -31.90 -27.66
C VAL A 19 10.86 -32.46 -26.38
N VAL A 20 11.46 -33.50 -25.79
CA VAL A 20 10.99 -34.07 -24.51
C VAL A 20 11.14 -33.06 -23.38
N LEU A 21 12.27 -32.36 -23.27
CA LEU A 21 12.47 -31.32 -22.27
C LEU A 21 11.49 -30.16 -22.45
N ALA A 22 11.22 -29.72 -23.68
CA ALA A 22 10.24 -28.67 -23.96
C ALA A 22 8.81 -29.12 -23.62
N ALA A 23 8.45 -30.37 -23.89
CA ALA A 23 7.14 -30.93 -23.54
C ALA A 23 6.97 -31.06 -22.01
N LEU A 24 8.01 -31.51 -21.30
CA LEU A 24 8.02 -31.56 -19.83
C LEU A 24 7.91 -30.15 -19.25
N LEU A 25 8.67 -29.19 -19.77
CA LEU A 25 8.57 -27.79 -19.36
C LEU A 25 7.16 -27.23 -19.59
N ALA A 26 6.57 -27.47 -20.77
CA ALA A 26 5.22 -27.03 -21.08
C ALA A 26 4.16 -27.70 -20.19
N ALA A 27 4.33 -28.99 -19.85
CA ALA A 27 3.44 -29.70 -18.94
C ALA A 27 3.56 -29.19 -17.49
N THR A 28 4.78 -28.99 -16.99
CA THR A 28 5.02 -28.41 -15.65
C THR A 28 4.51 -26.98 -15.55
N LEU A 29 4.73 -26.16 -16.59
CA LEU A 29 4.20 -24.81 -16.68
C LEU A 29 2.67 -24.82 -16.77
N GLY A 30 2.09 -25.70 -17.59
CA GLY A 30 0.63 -25.85 -17.69
C GLY A 30 -0.02 -26.30 -16.39
N TRP A 31 0.61 -27.23 -15.65
CA TRP A 31 0.16 -27.65 -14.33
C TRP A 31 0.28 -26.52 -13.30
N PHE A 32 1.41 -25.82 -13.26
CA PHE A 32 1.65 -24.67 -12.38
C PHE A 32 0.62 -23.56 -12.62
N LEU A 33 0.43 -23.18 -13.89
CA LEU A 33 -0.55 -22.16 -14.27
C LEU A 33 -1.96 -22.60 -13.93
N ARG A 34 -2.34 -23.86 -14.18
CA ARG A 34 -3.68 -24.35 -13.83
C ARG A 34 -3.91 -24.38 -12.32
N PHE A 35 -2.94 -24.85 -11.55
CA PHE A 35 -3.10 -24.99 -10.10
C PHE A 35 -3.17 -23.63 -9.40
N HIS A 36 -2.34 -22.67 -9.80
CA HIS A 36 -2.29 -21.35 -9.14
C HIS A 36 -3.17 -20.28 -9.77
N LEU A 37 -3.49 -20.34 -11.07
CA LEU A 37 -4.37 -19.35 -11.72
C LEU A 37 -5.83 -19.80 -11.83
N LEU A 38 -6.11 -21.10 -11.82
CA LEU A 38 -7.46 -21.67 -11.96
C LEU A 38 -7.91 -22.49 -10.75
N GLY A 39 -7.07 -22.65 -9.73
CA GLY A 39 -7.38 -23.36 -8.50
C GLY A 39 -7.81 -22.44 -7.36
N ASP A 40 -8.27 -23.05 -6.27
CA ASP A 40 -8.73 -22.36 -5.07
C ASP A 40 -7.59 -21.71 -4.26
N ASN A 41 -6.33 -22.09 -4.53
CA ASN A 41 -5.11 -21.64 -3.85
C ASN A 41 -5.24 -21.63 -2.30
N LEU A 42 -6.01 -22.58 -1.76
CA LEU A 42 -6.31 -22.67 -0.33
C LEU A 42 -5.11 -23.28 0.42
N HIS A 43 -4.57 -22.53 1.38
CA HIS A 43 -3.45 -22.95 2.19
C HIS A 43 -3.61 -22.54 3.65
N THR A 44 -3.01 -23.32 4.54
CA THR A 44 -2.85 -22.96 5.96
C THR A 44 -1.70 -21.98 6.10
N VAL A 45 -1.92 -20.88 6.82
CA VAL A 45 -0.89 -19.90 7.19
C VAL A 45 -0.43 -20.17 8.61
N ILE A 46 -1.39 -20.21 9.55
CA ILE A 46 -1.18 -20.58 10.95
C ILE A 46 -2.13 -21.75 11.23
N PRO A 47 -1.62 -22.93 11.65
CA PRO A 47 -2.44 -24.11 11.88
C PRO A 47 -3.66 -23.83 12.75
N HIS A 48 -4.84 -24.22 12.27
CA HIS A 48 -6.13 -24.05 12.96
C HIS A 48 -6.54 -22.59 13.25
N GLU A 49 -5.80 -21.59 12.78
CA GLU A 49 -6.06 -20.19 13.13
C GLU A 49 -6.23 -19.28 11.91
N VAL A 50 -5.37 -19.41 10.91
CA VAL A 50 -5.37 -18.53 9.73
C VAL A 50 -5.14 -19.34 8.48
N TYR A 51 -6.04 -19.16 7.51
CA TYR A 51 -5.99 -19.74 6.17
C TYR A 51 -5.94 -18.63 5.13
N ARG A 52 -5.42 -18.94 3.95
CA ARG A 52 -5.40 -18.05 2.77
C ARG A 52 -5.99 -18.75 1.55
N SER A 53 -6.64 -18.02 0.65
CA SER A 53 -7.14 -18.58 -0.61
C SER A 53 -7.21 -17.58 -1.77
N ALA A 54 -7.42 -18.12 -2.98
CA ALA A 54 -8.03 -17.39 -4.09
C ALA A 54 -9.51 -17.10 -3.78
N GLN A 55 -10.17 -16.36 -4.68
CA GLN A 55 -11.59 -16.02 -4.51
C GLN A 55 -12.42 -17.32 -4.49
N PRO A 56 -13.10 -17.67 -3.38
CA PRO A 56 -13.92 -18.85 -3.35
C PRO A 56 -15.20 -18.68 -4.17
N SER A 57 -15.70 -19.78 -4.72
CA SER A 57 -17.12 -19.88 -5.08
C SER A 57 -17.97 -20.04 -3.82
N SER A 58 -19.27 -19.74 -3.89
CA SER A 58 -20.19 -19.92 -2.75
C SER A 58 -20.17 -21.35 -2.19
N ALA A 59 -20.12 -22.36 -3.06
CA ALA A 59 -20.07 -23.76 -2.66
C ALA A 59 -18.73 -24.11 -1.99
N ALA A 60 -17.61 -23.59 -2.51
CA ALA A 60 -16.30 -23.80 -1.88
C ALA A 60 -16.22 -23.12 -0.51
N LEU A 61 -16.71 -21.88 -0.40
CA LEU A 61 -16.73 -21.13 0.86
C LEU A 61 -17.58 -21.84 1.92
N GLU A 62 -18.79 -22.28 1.56
CA GLU A 62 -19.67 -23.01 2.47
C GLU A 62 -19.02 -24.32 2.95
N ARG A 63 -18.38 -25.06 2.05
CA ARG A 63 -17.64 -26.27 2.40
C ARG A 63 -16.52 -25.97 3.40
N TRP A 64 -15.70 -24.95 3.13
CA TRP A 64 -14.58 -24.58 4.00
C TRP A 64 -15.02 -24.05 5.35
N ILE A 65 -16.13 -23.32 5.43
CA ILE A 65 -16.72 -22.89 6.71
C ILE A 65 -16.99 -24.10 7.60
N ARG A 66 -17.53 -25.19 7.04
CA ARG A 66 -17.84 -26.41 7.78
C ARG A 66 -16.60 -27.25 8.08
N GLU A 67 -15.72 -27.43 7.11
CA GLU A 67 -14.55 -28.31 7.24
C GLU A 67 -13.43 -27.70 8.10
N LEU A 68 -13.20 -26.40 7.99
CA LEU A 68 -12.15 -25.67 8.72
C LEU A 68 -12.68 -24.91 9.93
N ASP A 69 -13.99 -25.03 10.20
CA ASP A 69 -14.68 -24.36 11.30
C ASP A 69 -14.53 -22.83 11.28
N LEU A 70 -14.48 -22.21 10.09
CA LEU A 70 -14.19 -20.79 9.94
C LEU A 70 -15.15 -19.92 10.74
N ARG A 71 -14.60 -18.89 11.40
CA ARG A 71 -15.37 -17.90 12.18
C ARG A 71 -15.30 -16.51 11.60
N THR A 72 -14.30 -16.24 10.76
CA THR A 72 -14.17 -14.97 10.06
C THR A 72 -13.66 -15.18 8.65
N VAL A 73 -14.15 -14.38 7.71
CA VAL A 73 -13.66 -14.26 6.34
C VAL A 73 -13.32 -12.80 6.06
N ILE A 74 -12.11 -12.53 5.56
CA ILE A 74 -11.64 -11.19 5.20
C ILE A 74 -11.40 -11.13 3.69
N ASN A 75 -12.23 -10.33 3.01
CA ASN A 75 -12.11 -10.07 1.58
C ASN A 75 -11.14 -8.90 1.34
N LEU A 76 -10.00 -9.21 0.72
CA LEU A 76 -8.92 -8.25 0.47
C LEU A 76 -9.07 -7.45 -0.83
N ARG A 77 -10.16 -7.65 -1.58
CA ARG A 77 -10.40 -7.02 -2.90
C ARG A 77 -11.19 -5.73 -2.85
N GLY A 78 -11.97 -5.51 -1.80
CA GLY A 78 -12.98 -4.45 -1.75
C GLY A 78 -14.27 -4.81 -2.50
N THR A 79 -15.23 -3.89 -2.50
CA THR A 79 -16.54 -4.04 -3.15
C THR A 79 -16.49 -3.58 -4.61
N LYS A 80 -16.15 -4.47 -5.54
CA LYS A 80 -16.29 -4.17 -6.98
C LYS A 80 -17.69 -4.55 -7.46
N VAL A 81 -18.28 -3.72 -8.33
CA VAL A 81 -19.66 -3.82 -8.85
C VAL A 81 -19.99 -5.17 -9.52
N ASN A 82 -18.99 -5.96 -9.92
CA ASN A 82 -19.17 -7.31 -10.48
C ASN A 82 -18.32 -8.38 -9.77
N SER A 83 -18.01 -8.18 -8.48
CA SER A 83 -17.35 -9.22 -7.69
C SER A 83 -18.38 -10.18 -7.09
N PRO A 84 -18.04 -11.46 -6.89
CA PRO A 84 -18.91 -12.43 -6.21
C PRO A 84 -19.18 -12.10 -4.72
N PHE A 85 -18.83 -10.89 -4.28
CA PHE A 85 -19.05 -10.32 -2.96
C PHE A 85 -20.45 -10.57 -2.38
N ASN A 86 -21.51 -10.32 -3.16
CA ASN A 86 -22.87 -10.54 -2.66
C ASN A 86 -23.13 -12.02 -2.33
N ALA A 87 -22.55 -12.92 -3.11
CA ALA A 87 -22.68 -14.36 -2.91
C ALA A 87 -21.83 -14.84 -1.71
N GLU A 88 -20.66 -14.25 -1.47
CA GLU A 88 -19.85 -14.52 -0.28
C GLU A 88 -20.53 -14.02 1.00
N ARG A 89 -21.08 -12.81 0.94
CA ARG A 89 -21.84 -12.21 2.03
C ARG A 89 -23.04 -13.08 2.40
N ALA A 90 -23.82 -13.53 1.40
CA ALA A 90 -24.96 -14.40 1.64
C ALA A 90 -24.57 -15.73 2.33
N VAL A 91 -23.47 -16.35 1.89
CA VAL A 91 -22.97 -17.58 2.52
C VAL A 91 -22.50 -17.32 3.95
N THR A 92 -21.71 -16.28 4.19
CA THR A 92 -21.20 -15.96 5.52
C THR A 92 -22.31 -15.58 6.50
N GLU A 93 -23.31 -14.81 6.07
CA GLU A 93 -24.50 -14.47 6.85
C GLU A 93 -25.33 -15.72 7.20
N ALA A 94 -25.56 -16.63 6.24
CA ALA A 94 -26.30 -17.87 6.46
C ALA A 94 -25.64 -18.78 7.52
N HIS A 95 -24.31 -18.76 7.60
CA HIS A 95 -23.51 -19.56 8.53
C HIS A 95 -23.06 -18.80 9.79
N ARG A 96 -23.50 -17.55 9.97
CA ARG A 96 -23.10 -16.66 11.10
C ARG A 96 -21.58 -16.51 11.25
N VAL A 97 -20.88 -16.42 10.12
CA VAL A 97 -19.45 -16.15 10.03
C VAL A 97 -19.24 -14.65 9.83
N ASP A 98 -18.32 -14.05 10.59
CA ASP A 98 -18.03 -12.62 10.45
C ASP A 98 -17.38 -12.35 9.08
N PHE A 99 -17.85 -11.33 8.37
CA PHE A 99 -17.36 -10.99 7.03
C PHE A 99 -16.85 -9.55 6.98
N TYR A 100 -15.53 -9.40 6.85
CA TYR A 100 -14.87 -8.09 6.76
C TYR A 100 -14.39 -7.80 5.34
N ILE A 101 -14.47 -6.53 4.96
CA ILE A 101 -14.01 -6.04 3.66
C ILE A 101 -12.85 -5.09 3.92
N LEU A 102 -11.68 -5.43 3.39
CA LEU A 102 -10.50 -4.59 3.47
C LEU A 102 -9.91 -4.44 2.08
N GLN A 103 -10.05 -3.27 1.47
CA GLN A 103 -9.51 -3.06 0.13
C GLN A 103 -8.00 -2.85 0.18
N LEU A 104 -7.24 -3.88 -0.21
CA LEU A 104 -5.81 -3.76 -0.47
C LEU A 104 -5.57 -3.55 -1.97
N ALA A 105 -4.61 -2.68 -2.30
CA ALA A 105 -4.12 -2.55 -3.66
C ALA A 105 -3.35 -3.82 -4.07
N SER A 106 -3.43 -4.20 -5.34
CA SER A 106 -2.60 -5.28 -5.90
C SER A 106 -1.33 -4.66 -6.49
N GLY A 107 -0.20 -5.35 -6.40
CA GLY A 107 1.04 -4.85 -6.99
C GLY A 107 1.63 -3.60 -6.32
N SER A 108 1.18 -3.22 -5.12
CA SER A 108 1.71 -2.03 -4.44
C SER A 108 1.72 -2.13 -2.92
N MET A 109 2.51 -1.27 -2.27
CA MET A 109 2.54 -1.14 -0.82
C MET A 109 1.15 -0.78 -0.28
N PRO A 110 0.72 -1.39 0.83
CA PRO A 110 -0.55 -1.03 1.44
C PRO A 110 -0.50 0.42 1.93
N HIS A 111 -1.63 1.13 1.84
CA HIS A 111 -1.79 2.41 2.53
C HIS A 111 -1.68 2.19 4.03
N ARG A 112 -1.14 3.17 4.77
CA ARG A 112 -1.00 3.07 6.24
C ARG A 112 -2.30 2.68 6.93
N ARG A 113 -3.40 3.37 6.60
CA ARG A 113 -4.74 3.05 7.14
C ARG A 113 -5.21 1.63 6.83
N ALA A 114 -4.96 1.15 5.61
CA ALA A 114 -5.35 -0.21 5.23
C ALA A 114 -4.51 -1.28 5.97
N LEU A 115 -3.22 -1.00 6.19
CA LEU A 115 -2.35 -1.87 7.00
C LEU A 115 -2.75 -1.86 8.48
N GLN A 116 -3.09 -0.70 9.04
CA GLN A 116 -3.64 -0.57 10.40
C GLN A 116 -4.94 -1.36 10.56
N GLN A 117 -5.87 -1.25 9.60
CA GLN A 117 -7.12 -2.02 9.59
C GLN A 117 -6.86 -3.53 9.49
N LEU A 118 -5.89 -3.95 8.67
CA LEU A 118 -5.49 -5.35 8.59
C LEU A 118 -5.00 -5.88 9.95
N VAL A 119 -4.08 -5.15 10.60
CA VAL A 119 -3.57 -5.51 11.93
C VAL A 119 -4.71 -5.59 12.94
N HIS A 120 -5.58 -4.57 12.96
CA HIS A 120 -6.74 -4.54 13.84
C HIS A 120 -7.65 -5.76 13.64
N HIS A 121 -7.98 -6.13 12.39
CA HIS A 121 -8.82 -7.29 12.13
C HIS A 121 -8.13 -8.60 12.50
N LEU A 122 -6.82 -8.75 12.27
CA LEU A 122 -6.08 -9.97 12.65
C LEU A 122 -5.93 -10.13 14.17
N ASP A 123 -5.89 -9.03 14.91
CA ASP A 123 -5.84 -9.03 16.38
C ASP A 123 -7.19 -9.31 17.02
N THR A 124 -8.30 -8.85 16.43
CA THR A 124 -9.62 -8.84 17.08
C THR A 124 -10.64 -9.84 16.52
N ALA A 125 -10.44 -10.33 15.29
CA ALA A 125 -11.40 -11.24 14.66
C ALA A 125 -11.42 -12.63 15.31
N LYS A 126 -12.58 -13.29 15.19
CA LYS A 126 -12.76 -14.66 15.68
C LYS A 126 -11.98 -15.63 14.78
N ARG A 127 -11.17 -16.49 15.41
CA ARG A 127 -10.43 -17.56 14.71
C ARG A 127 -11.27 -18.83 14.60
N PRO A 128 -11.13 -19.62 13.53
CA PRO A 128 -10.18 -19.48 12.43
C PRO A 128 -10.61 -18.45 11.37
N ILE A 129 -9.63 -17.75 10.79
CA ILE A 129 -9.79 -16.66 9.80
C ILE A 129 -9.43 -17.17 8.40
N LEU A 130 -10.25 -16.85 7.39
CA LEU A 130 -9.90 -17.01 5.98
C LEU A 130 -9.58 -15.65 5.35
N LEU A 131 -8.35 -15.49 4.85
CA LEU A 131 -7.88 -14.35 4.06
C LEU A 131 -7.98 -14.66 2.57
N HIS A 132 -8.73 -13.90 1.78
CA HIS A 132 -8.80 -14.16 0.34
C HIS A 132 -8.67 -12.91 -0.53
N CYS A 133 -8.15 -13.11 -1.74
CA CYS A 133 -8.11 -12.08 -2.77
C CYS A 133 -8.58 -12.66 -4.12
N ALA A 134 -8.09 -12.16 -5.27
CA ALA A 134 -8.49 -12.69 -6.57
C ALA A 134 -7.89 -14.10 -6.82
N GLN A 135 -6.55 -14.19 -6.81
CA GLN A 135 -5.81 -15.44 -7.07
C GLN A 135 -5.16 -16.03 -5.81
N GLY A 136 -5.27 -15.35 -4.67
CA GLY A 136 -4.66 -15.81 -3.42
C GLY A 136 -3.15 -15.60 -3.35
N ILE A 137 -2.57 -14.81 -4.27
CA ILE A 137 -1.12 -14.63 -4.43
C ILE A 137 -0.63 -13.39 -3.66
N GLU A 138 -0.74 -12.19 -4.24
CA GLU A 138 -0.12 -10.96 -3.70
C GLU A 138 -0.79 -10.46 -2.41
N ARG A 139 -2.05 -10.02 -2.47
CA ARG A 139 -2.76 -9.44 -1.31
C ARG A 139 -2.94 -10.44 -0.18
N SER A 140 -3.27 -11.69 -0.53
CA SER A 140 -3.35 -12.75 0.48
C SER A 140 -1.97 -13.07 1.05
N GLY A 141 -0.90 -13.00 0.25
CA GLY A 141 0.48 -13.13 0.71
C GLY A 141 0.88 -12.04 1.71
N LEU A 142 0.57 -10.78 1.39
CA LEU A 142 0.77 -9.65 2.30
C LEU A 142 0.00 -9.84 3.61
N ALA A 143 -1.29 -10.16 3.54
CA ALA A 143 -2.10 -10.38 4.74
C ALA A 143 -1.63 -11.59 5.57
N SER A 144 -1.18 -12.65 4.91
CA SER A 144 -0.62 -13.83 5.58
C SER A 144 0.71 -13.52 6.25
N ALA A 145 1.58 -12.74 5.60
CA ALA A 145 2.85 -12.30 6.19
C ALA A 145 2.63 -11.46 7.44
N VAL A 146 1.67 -10.54 7.40
CA VAL A 146 1.25 -9.76 8.58
C VAL A 146 0.72 -10.67 9.68
N ALA A 147 -0.11 -11.67 9.36
CA ALA A 147 -0.60 -12.63 10.35
C ALA A 147 0.54 -13.41 11.03
N VAL A 148 1.56 -13.83 10.27
CA VAL A 148 2.76 -14.52 10.80
C VAL A 148 3.53 -13.61 11.77
N LEU A 149 3.78 -12.35 11.40
CA LEU A 149 4.47 -11.38 12.27
C LEU A 149 3.69 -11.11 13.56
N LEU A 150 2.36 -11.00 13.48
CA LEU A 150 1.52 -10.79 14.67
C LEU A 150 1.46 -12.02 15.58
N ALA A 151 1.61 -13.23 15.02
CA ALA A 151 1.70 -14.48 15.76
C ALA A 151 3.11 -14.76 16.34
N GLY A 152 4.08 -13.88 16.09
CA GLY A 152 5.45 -13.99 16.61
C GLY A 152 6.42 -14.76 15.73
N GLY A 153 6.01 -15.14 14.51
CA GLY A 153 6.94 -15.66 13.51
C GLY A 153 7.91 -14.57 13.04
N ASP A 154 9.13 -14.96 12.66
CA ASP A 154 10.14 -13.99 12.24
C ASP A 154 9.87 -13.43 10.82
N VAL A 155 10.66 -12.43 10.39
CA VAL A 155 10.46 -11.83 9.06
C VAL A 155 10.77 -12.84 7.95
N ALA A 156 11.69 -13.78 8.15
CA ALA A 156 11.99 -14.80 7.15
C ALA A 156 10.79 -15.75 6.94
N GLU A 157 10.09 -16.11 8.01
CA GLU A 157 8.83 -16.87 7.96
C GLU A 157 7.71 -16.08 7.29
N ALA A 158 7.55 -14.80 7.63
CA ALA A 158 6.61 -13.91 6.96
C ALA A 158 6.89 -13.82 5.45
N ARG A 159 8.17 -13.79 5.06
CA ARG A 159 8.62 -13.74 3.66
C ARG A 159 8.29 -15.02 2.89
N LYS A 160 8.22 -16.19 3.54
CA LYS A 160 7.79 -17.45 2.89
C LYS A 160 6.36 -17.40 2.36
N GLN A 161 5.54 -16.45 2.84
CA GLN A 161 4.20 -16.19 2.30
C GLN A 161 4.22 -15.63 0.87
N PHE A 162 5.40 -15.29 0.34
CA PHE A 162 5.67 -14.90 -1.04
C PHE A 162 6.56 -15.94 -1.73
N SER A 163 6.08 -17.19 -1.82
CA SER A 163 6.81 -18.30 -2.44
C SER A 163 6.10 -18.83 -3.68
N LEU A 164 6.86 -19.56 -4.52
CA LEU A 164 6.35 -20.25 -5.70
C LEU A 164 5.20 -21.21 -5.36
N ASN A 165 5.18 -21.77 -4.13
CA ASN A 165 4.11 -22.65 -3.64
C ASN A 165 2.74 -21.97 -3.58
N TYR A 166 2.69 -20.65 -3.59
CA TYR A 166 1.46 -19.86 -3.60
C TYR A 166 1.23 -19.17 -4.96
N GLY A 167 2.07 -19.46 -5.96
CA GLY A 167 2.05 -18.82 -7.27
C GLY A 167 2.81 -17.48 -7.36
N PHE A 168 3.51 -17.05 -6.30
CA PHE A 168 4.26 -15.79 -6.32
C PHE A 168 5.59 -15.95 -7.07
N VAL A 169 5.83 -15.11 -8.07
CA VAL A 169 7.00 -15.15 -8.93
C VAL A 169 7.78 -13.83 -8.78
N PRO A 170 8.95 -13.81 -8.11
CA PRO A 170 9.61 -12.57 -7.71
C PRO A 170 9.89 -11.55 -8.83
N TRP A 171 10.16 -11.99 -10.06
CA TRP A 171 10.44 -11.08 -11.17
C TRP A 171 9.19 -10.59 -11.93
N LEU A 172 8.02 -11.19 -11.68
CA LEU A 172 6.75 -10.78 -12.28
C LEU A 172 5.89 -9.96 -11.31
N ASP A 173 6.01 -10.26 -10.02
CA ASP A 173 5.23 -9.62 -8.98
C ASP A 173 6.01 -8.49 -8.31
N THR A 174 5.29 -7.53 -7.75
CA THR A 174 5.95 -6.54 -6.90
C THR A 174 6.45 -7.24 -5.64
N HIS A 175 7.75 -7.11 -5.39
CA HIS A 175 8.43 -7.68 -4.22
C HIS A 175 7.69 -7.26 -2.93
N PRO A 176 7.80 -8.04 -1.83
CA PRO A 176 7.17 -7.71 -0.55
C PRO A 176 7.87 -6.52 0.14
N LYS A 177 7.88 -5.36 -0.52
CA LYS A 177 8.57 -4.13 -0.14
C LYS A 177 8.20 -3.67 1.28
N MET A 178 7.01 -4.01 1.76
CA MET A 178 6.59 -3.73 3.13
C MET A 178 7.48 -4.47 4.15
N LEU A 179 7.83 -5.73 3.88
CA LEU A 179 8.75 -6.48 4.72
C LEU A 179 10.17 -5.91 4.63
N ASP A 180 10.59 -5.46 3.43
CA ASP A 180 11.91 -4.82 3.26
C ASP A 180 12.00 -3.51 4.06
N ASP A 181 10.97 -2.67 4.01
CA ASP A 181 10.88 -1.42 4.79
C ASP A 181 10.86 -1.70 6.30
N TYR A 182 10.17 -2.76 6.73
CA TYR A 182 10.13 -3.16 8.13
C TYR A 182 11.48 -3.70 8.63
N GLU A 183 12.16 -4.55 7.84
CA GLU A 183 13.51 -5.02 8.17
C GLU A 183 14.52 -3.89 8.22
N GLN A 184 14.43 -2.94 7.29
CA GLN A 184 15.29 -1.76 7.33
C GLN A 184 15.04 -0.95 8.59
N TRP A 185 13.78 -0.74 8.98
CA TRP A 185 13.45 -0.04 10.22
C TRP A 185 14.02 -0.77 11.44
N LEU A 186 13.88 -2.09 11.53
CA LEU A 186 14.48 -2.90 12.60
C LEU A 186 16.02 -2.79 12.62
N ALA A 187 16.65 -2.88 11.45
CA ALA A 187 18.10 -2.84 11.29
C ALA A 187 18.70 -1.50 11.74
N LEU A 188 18.03 -0.37 11.41
CA LEU A 188 18.45 0.97 11.85
C LEU A 188 18.44 1.11 13.38
N GLN A 189 17.59 0.36 14.08
CA GLN A 189 17.52 0.36 15.54
C GLN A 189 18.37 -0.73 16.21
N GLY A 190 18.93 -1.67 15.42
CA GLY A 190 19.60 -2.86 15.95
C GLY A 190 18.64 -3.81 16.68
N TRP A 191 17.37 -3.85 16.27
CA TRP A 191 16.32 -4.66 16.92
C TRP A 191 16.00 -5.94 16.15
N SER A 192 15.56 -6.96 16.88
CA SER A 192 14.89 -8.13 16.33
C SER A 192 13.38 -7.89 16.18
N HIS A 193 12.71 -8.72 15.38
CA HIS A 193 11.25 -8.70 15.31
C HIS A 193 10.61 -9.11 16.66
N THR A 194 9.48 -8.48 16.98
CA THR A 194 8.47 -8.91 17.95
C THR A 194 7.10 -8.41 17.46
N PRO A 195 5.98 -9.05 17.82
CA PRO A 195 4.64 -8.56 17.45
C PRO A 195 4.40 -7.09 17.84
N ASP A 196 4.82 -6.68 19.04
CA ASP A 196 4.59 -5.32 19.54
C ASP A 196 5.40 -4.26 18.77
N ARG A 197 6.64 -4.58 18.41
CA ARG A 197 7.43 -3.72 17.51
C ARG A 197 6.79 -3.60 16.14
N PHE A 198 6.22 -4.68 15.60
CA PHE A 198 5.51 -4.61 14.33
C PHE A 198 4.25 -3.75 14.42
N ARG A 199 3.45 -3.90 15.48
CA ARG A 199 2.30 -3.02 15.75
C ARG A 199 2.71 -1.55 15.86
N HIS A 200 3.77 -1.27 16.63
CA HIS A 200 4.30 0.07 16.78
C HIS A 200 4.71 0.67 15.45
N TRP A 201 5.44 -0.09 14.63
CA TRP A 201 5.88 0.36 13.33
C TRP A 201 4.71 0.66 12.39
N VAL A 202 3.71 -0.22 12.30
CA VAL A 202 2.49 0.02 11.51
C VAL A 202 1.76 1.27 11.99
N GLU A 203 1.68 1.46 13.30
CA GLU A 203 0.91 2.55 13.90
C GLU A 203 1.62 3.89 13.81
N ASN A 204 2.95 3.94 13.89
CA ASN A 204 3.70 5.19 14.10
C ASN A 204 4.70 5.52 12.97
N ASP A 205 5.36 4.51 12.39
CA ASP A 205 6.53 4.71 11.53
C ASP A 205 6.30 4.35 10.06
N TYR A 206 5.26 3.56 9.78
CA TYR A 206 5.03 3.03 8.45
C TYR A 206 4.58 4.12 7.48
N VAL A 207 5.49 4.47 6.56
CA VAL A 207 5.23 5.36 5.43
C VAL A 207 5.84 4.73 4.18
N PRO A 208 5.02 4.33 3.18
CA PRO A 208 5.46 3.58 2.02
C PRO A 208 6.12 4.47 0.96
N TYR A 209 6.97 3.84 0.14
CA TYR A 209 7.57 4.41 -1.08
C TYR A 209 8.29 5.76 -0.84
N PHE A 210 7.87 6.79 -1.58
CA PHE A 210 8.44 8.12 -1.55
C PHE A 210 7.54 9.12 -0.82
N PHE A 211 6.61 8.63 0.01
CA PHE A 211 5.67 9.50 0.71
C PHE A 211 6.23 10.03 2.06
N ARG A 212 7.53 10.00 2.31
CA ARG A 212 8.14 10.51 3.57
C ARG A 212 8.69 11.91 3.40
N ALA A 213 8.02 12.90 3.97
CA ALA A 213 8.43 14.30 3.94
C ALA A 213 8.57 14.88 5.35
N ARG A 214 9.51 15.81 5.52
CA ARG A 214 9.53 16.75 6.64
C ARG A 214 9.27 18.16 6.10
N ILE A 215 8.27 18.83 6.64
CA ILE A 215 7.88 20.19 6.24
C ILE A 215 8.13 21.12 7.44
N GLU A 216 8.93 22.16 7.22
CA GLU A 216 9.29 23.14 8.25
C GLU A 216 8.94 24.55 7.78
N PRO A 217 8.34 25.40 8.63
CA PRO A 217 8.00 26.77 8.27
C PRO A 217 9.27 27.61 8.15
N LEU A 218 9.39 28.39 7.07
CA LEU A 218 10.43 29.42 6.93
C LEU A 218 9.85 30.83 7.00
N LYS A 219 8.66 31.02 6.42
CA LYS A 219 7.93 32.29 6.47
C LYS A 219 6.44 31.99 6.51
N VAL A 220 5.89 31.96 7.71
CA VAL A 220 4.46 31.75 7.96
C VAL A 220 4.04 32.80 9.00
N PRO A 221 3.30 33.86 8.61
CA PRO A 221 2.84 34.85 9.57
C PRO A 221 1.77 34.26 10.48
N THR A 222 1.58 34.87 11.65
CA THR A 222 0.50 34.50 12.59
C THR A 222 -0.81 35.20 12.27
N SER A 223 -0.76 36.38 11.63
CA SER A 223 -1.94 37.08 11.11
C SER A 223 -1.70 37.74 9.77
N ILE A 224 -2.78 37.94 9.01
CA ILE A 224 -2.81 38.67 7.74
C ILE A 224 -4.06 39.54 7.64
N ALA A 225 -3.99 40.59 6.82
CA ALA A 225 -5.17 41.36 6.47
C ALA A 225 -6.05 40.58 5.49
N LYS A 226 -7.37 40.63 5.69
CA LYS A 226 -8.36 39.90 4.87
C LYS A 226 -8.19 40.07 3.36
N GLU A 227 -7.87 41.28 2.91
CA GLU A 227 -7.74 41.63 1.48
C GLU A 227 -6.31 41.41 0.92
N SER A 228 -5.40 40.86 1.72
CA SER A 228 -4.00 40.68 1.32
C SER A 228 -3.74 39.31 0.69
N THR A 229 -2.92 39.30 -0.35
CA THR A 229 -2.26 38.09 -0.84
C THR A 229 -0.95 37.90 -0.09
N VAL A 230 -0.71 36.71 0.47
CA VAL A 230 0.54 36.39 1.15
C VAL A 230 1.20 35.16 0.54
N VAL A 231 2.54 35.17 0.49
CA VAL A 231 3.33 34.00 0.09
C VAL A 231 3.90 33.35 1.34
N LEU A 232 3.48 32.12 1.60
CA LEU A 232 4.03 31.26 2.63
C LEU A 232 5.23 30.51 2.09
N ARG A 233 6.25 30.29 2.94
CA ARG A 233 7.47 29.56 2.57
C ARG A 233 7.73 28.41 3.52
N PHE A 234 8.03 27.26 2.96
CA PHE A 234 8.35 26.04 3.69
C PHE A 234 9.65 25.44 3.18
N ARG A 235 10.49 24.96 4.10
CA ARG A 235 11.57 24.02 3.78
C ARG A 235 10.96 22.63 3.78
N VAL A 236 11.10 21.92 2.68
CA VAL A 236 10.58 20.56 2.54
C VAL A 236 11.73 19.61 2.25
N THR A 237 11.92 18.63 3.13
CA THR A 237 13.04 17.68 3.09
C THR A 237 12.55 16.30 2.69
N ASN A 238 13.20 15.70 1.70
CA ASN A 238 12.96 14.33 1.29
C ASN A 238 13.54 13.36 2.30
N THR A 239 12.68 12.71 3.07
CA THR A 239 13.06 11.68 4.05
C THR A 239 12.75 10.27 3.55
N SER A 240 12.44 10.15 2.26
CA SER A 240 12.17 8.88 1.59
C SER A 240 13.46 8.25 1.02
N PRO A 241 13.49 6.93 0.80
CA PRO A 241 14.63 6.26 0.15
C PRO A 241 14.71 6.51 -1.37
N GLN A 242 13.74 7.22 -1.95
CA GLN A 242 13.64 7.47 -3.40
C GLN A 242 13.56 8.98 -3.70
N PRO A 243 14.07 9.43 -4.86
CA PRO A 243 13.98 10.82 -5.25
C PRO A 243 12.55 11.24 -5.58
N TRP A 244 12.18 12.46 -5.21
CA TRP A 244 10.93 13.11 -5.62
C TRP A 244 11.08 13.80 -6.96
N ARG A 245 9.99 13.84 -7.74
CA ARG A 245 9.91 14.58 -9.00
C ARG A 245 8.76 15.58 -8.95
N PHE A 246 9.12 16.85 -8.81
CA PHE A 246 8.21 17.98 -8.98
C PHE A 246 8.08 18.31 -10.47
N ARG A 247 6.93 18.87 -10.83
CA ARG A 247 6.60 19.26 -12.20
C ARG A 247 6.04 20.67 -12.22
N SER A 248 6.22 21.37 -13.33
CA SER A 248 5.61 22.69 -13.53
C SER A 248 4.12 22.56 -13.90
N GLU A 249 3.69 21.43 -14.49
CA GLU A 249 2.30 21.19 -14.82
C GLU A 249 1.45 20.84 -13.59
N ARG A 250 0.21 21.32 -13.55
CA ARG A 250 -0.69 21.15 -12.40
C ARG A 250 -1.38 19.79 -12.28
N ASP A 251 -1.23 18.92 -13.28
CA ASP A 251 -1.97 17.65 -13.39
C ASP A 251 -1.13 16.41 -13.07
N ARG A 252 0.18 16.58 -12.87
CA ARG A 252 1.16 15.50 -12.72
C ARG A 252 2.30 15.91 -11.80
N GLY A 253 3.00 14.92 -11.23
CA GLY A 253 4.15 15.15 -10.37
C GLY A 253 3.77 15.48 -8.92
N ILE A 254 4.80 15.70 -8.10
CA ILE A 254 4.66 16.09 -6.70
C ILE A 254 4.52 17.61 -6.61
N HIS A 255 3.61 18.07 -5.74
CA HIS A 255 3.37 19.49 -5.47
C HIS A 255 3.20 19.74 -3.98
N LEU A 256 3.38 21.00 -3.57
CA LEU A 256 2.97 21.47 -2.26
C LEU A 256 1.46 21.74 -2.30
N GLY A 257 0.73 21.24 -1.32
CA GLY A 257 -0.69 21.53 -1.16
C GLY A 257 -1.00 21.96 0.26
N ALA A 258 -2.13 22.64 0.43
CA ALA A 258 -2.70 22.85 1.75
C ALA A 258 -4.22 22.69 1.73
N LYS A 259 -4.76 22.11 2.79
CA LYS A 259 -6.18 22.17 3.12
C LYS A 259 -6.38 23.27 4.16
N VAL A 260 -7.29 24.18 3.88
CA VAL A 260 -7.54 25.38 4.69
C VAL A 260 -8.99 25.39 5.11
N ARG A 261 -9.25 25.51 6.41
CA ARG A 261 -10.61 25.51 6.98
C ARG A 261 -10.79 26.67 7.95
N LEU A 262 -11.93 27.34 7.90
CA LEU A 262 -12.31 28.35 8.89
C LEU A 262 -12.76 27.66 10.19
N LEU A 263 -12.24 28.08 11.34
CA LEU A 263 -12.61 27.57 12.66
C LEU A 263 -13.84 28.32 13.20
N GLU A 264 -14.99 28.20 12.53
CA GLU A 264 -16.29 28.70 13.01
C GLU A 264 -17.31 27.56 13.07
N GLN A 265 -18.20 27.59 14.07
CA GLN A 265 -19.21 26.54 14.27
C GLN A 265 -20.16 26.44 13.06
N GLY A 266 -20.17 25.27 12.41
CA GLY A 266 -21.19 24.89 11.42
C GLY A 266 -20.86 25.18 9.94
N VAL A 267 -19.63 25.56 9.59
CA VAL A 267 -19.24 25.79 8.19
C VAL A 267 -18.10 24.85 7.78
N GLU A 268 -18.38 23.90 6.87
CA GLU A 268 -17.41 22.97 6.27
C GLU A 268 -16.81 23.49 4.94
N ASP A 269 -16.50 24.78 4.85
CA ASP A 269 -15.80 25.28 3.66
C ASP A 269 -14.30 24.94 3.75
N GLU A 270 -13.87 23.90 3.03
CA GLU A 270 -12.44 23.57 2.83
C GLU A 270 -11.95 24.17 1.50
N ILE A 271 -10.94 25.04 1.59
CA ILE A 271 -10.22 25.55 0.43
C ILE A 271 -8.95 24.73 0.26
N GLN A 272 -8.65 24.34 -0.98
CA GLN A 272 -7.40 23.68 -1.32
C GLN A 272 -6.47 24.64 -2.07
N LEU A 273 -5.29 24.82 -1.51
CA LEU A 273 -4.22 25.61 -2.13
C LEU A 273 -3.19 24.67 -2.76
N ARG A 274 -2.45 25.20 -3.73
CA ARG A 274 -1.34 24.53 -4.40
C ARG A 274 -0.17 25.48 -4.56
N GLY A 275 1.04 24.93 -4.47
CA GLY A 275 2.30 25.62 -4.63
C GLY A 275 3.39 24.69 -5.13
N GLY A 276 4.57 25.24 -5.39
CA GLY A 276 5.72 24.42 -5.80
C GLY A 276 5.71 23.93 -7.25
N PHE A 277 4.97 24.59 -8.15
CA PHE A 277 4.93 24.29 -9.58
C PHE A 277 6.27 24.56 -10.27
N ARG A 278 7.16 23.57 -10.29
CA ARG A 278 8.48 23.65 -10.94
C ARG A 278 9.02 22.28 -11.29
N ASP A 279 9.78 22.18 -12.36
CA ASP A 279 10.51 20.96 -12.70
C ASP A 279 11.77 20.83 -11.82
N LEU A 280 11.76 19.85 -10.92
CA LEU A 280 12.84 19.61 -9.96
C LEU A 280 12.87 18.15 -9.54
N ILE A 281 14.07 17.63 -9.33
CA ILE A 281 14.30 16.35 -8.63
C ILE A 281 14.87 16.66 -7.25
N VAL A 282 14.31 16.08 -6.20
CA VAL A 282 14.82 16.19 -4.81
C VAL A 282 15.29 14.82 -4.38
N ALA A 283 16.60 14.63 -4.24
CA ALA A 283 17.17 13.34 -3.85
C ALA A 283 16.86 13.01 -2.36
N PRO A 284 16.96 11.73 -1.95
CA PRO A 284 16.90 11.35 -0.54
C PRO A 284 17.85 12.20 0.33
N GLY A 285 17.33 12.76 1.42
CA GLY A 285 18.05 13.64 2.33
C GLY A 285 18.16 15.11 1.91
N GLU A 286 17.84 15.45 0.66
CA GLU A 286 17.88 16.84 0.20
C GLU A 286 16.63 17.62 0.65
N ALA A 287 16.84 18.92 0.85
CA ALA A 287 15.78 19.86 1.18
C ALA A 287 15.62 20.91 0.10
N VAL A 288 14.39 21.35 -0.11
CA VAL A 288 14.07 22.42 -1.04
C VAL A 288 13.06 23.40 -0.45
N VAL A 289 13.20 24.68 -0.78
CA VAL A 289 12.25 25.71 -0.39
C VAL A 289 11.10 25.76 -1.38
N LEU A 290 9.87 25.58 -0.92
CA LEU A 290 8.64 25.66 -1.70
C LEU A 290 7.81 26.85 -1.21
N GLU A 291 7.14 27.50 -2.16
CA GLU A 291 6.29 28.65 -1.91
C GLU A 291 4.82 28.29 -2.20
N MET A 292 3.93 28.87 -1.41
CA MET A 292 2.48 28.74 -1.59
C MET A 292 1.85 30.12 -1.48
N GLU A 293 1.14 30.52 -2.53
CA GLU A 293 0.36 31.75 -2.54
C GLU A 293 -0.99 31.50 -1.85
N VAL A 294 -1.31 32.34 -0.88
CA VAL A 294 -2.59 32.35 -0.19
C VAL A 294 -3.39 33.54 -0.74
N PRO A 295 -4.51 33.28 -1.43
CA PRO A 295 -5.35 34.34 -1.95
C PRO A 295 -6.06 35.09 -0.81
N PRO A 296 -6.60 36.30 -1.08
CA PRO A 296 -7.43 37.01 -0.12
C PRO A 296 -8.62 36.17 0.35
N PHE A 297 -9.00 36.33 1.61
CA PHE A 297 -10.12 35.61 2.21
C PHE A 297 -11.40 36.44 2.14
N SER A 298 -12.55 35.79 1.98
CA SER A 298 -13.84 36.50 2.00
C SER A 298 -14.29 36.86 3.41
N LYS A 299 -13.89 36.06 4.41
CA LYS A 299 -14.25 36.20 5.83
C LYS A 299 -13.00 36.44 6.69
N ALA A 300 -13.15 37.25 7.73
CA ALA A 300 -12.18 37.34 8.82
C ALA A 300 -12.40 36.16 9.77
N GLY A 301 -11.36 35.74 10.51
CA GLY A 301 -11.45 34.63 11.45
C GLY A 301 -10.15 33.83 11.57
N CYS A 302 -10.15 32.80 12.41
CA CYS A 302 -9.01 31.89 12.55
C CYS A 302 -9.12 30.74 11.55
N TYR A 303 -8.11 30.58 10.71
CA TYR A 303 -8.06 29.53 9.70
C TYR A 303 -7.03 28.47 10.09
N HIS A 304 -7.44 27.21 10.03
CA HIS A 304 -6.58 26.06 10.25
C HIS A 304 -6.01 25.58 8.91
N PHE A 305 -4.68 25.54 8.82
CA PHE A 305 -3.93 25.07 7.66
C PHE A 305 -3.33 23.70 7.94
N SER A 306 -3.52 22.77 7.00
CA SER A 306 -2.79 21.51 6.93
C SER A 306 -2.00 21.48 5.63
N VAL A 307 -0.70 21.77 5.73
CA VAL A 307 0.25 21.82 4.60
C VAL A 307 0.89 20.46 4.42
N ASP A 308 0.89 19.96 3.19
CA ASP A 308 1.31 18.61 2.87
C ASP A 308 1.91 18.56 1.45
N LEU A 309 2.59 17.46 1.10
CA LEU A 309 2.88 17.14 -0.28
C LEU A 309 1.76 16.28 -0.86
N LEU A 310 1.54 16.37 -2.16
CA LEU A 310 0.66 15.46 -2.88
C LEU A 310 1.22 15.12 -4.24
N ILE A 311 0.81 13.98 -4.76
CA ILE A 311 0.86 13.69 -6.19
C ILE A 311 -0.51 14.00 -6.75
N GLU A 312 -0.56 14.90 -7.73
CA GLU A 312 -1.81 15.33 -8.34
C GLU A 312 -2.58 14.15 -8.94
N ASN A 313 -3.89 14.10 -8.69
CA ASN A 313 -4.79 13.02 -9.11
C ASN A 313 -4.44 11.61 -8.58
N VAL A 314 -3.52 11.50 -7.62
CA VAL A 314 -3.13 10.23 -7.03
C VAL A 314 -3.38 10.23 -5.52
N GLN A 315 -2.58 10.94 -4.74
CA GLN A 315 -2.68 10.86 -3.27
C GLN A 315 -1.89 11.97 -2.55
N TRP A 316 -2.39 12.38 -1.39
CA TRP A 316 -1.67 13.18 -0.39
C TRP A 316 -0.66 12.33 0.40
N PHE A 317 0.50 12.87 0.72
CA PHE A 317 1.55 12.19 1.48
C PHE A 317 1.06 11.80 2.87
N SER A 318 0.27 12.65 3.52
CA SER A 318 -0.39 12.34 4.79
C SER A 318 -1.33 11.13 4.75
N SER A 319 -1.94 10.84 3.60
CA SER A 319 -2.77 9.63 3.45
C SER A 319 -1.94 8.34 3.43
N MET A 320 -0.65 8.47 3.13
CA MET A 320 0.32 7.39 3.15
C MET A 320 1.12 7.36 4.47
N GLY A 321 0.92 8.34 5.35
CA GLY A 321 1.49 8.36 6.69
C GLY A 321 2.55 9.43 6.95
N SER A 322 2.83 10.33 6.00
CA SER A 322 3.68 11.50 6.27
C SER A 322 3.00 12.47 7.21
N ASP A 323 3.76 13.13 8.08
CA ASP A 323 3.20 14.21 8.89
C ASP A 323 3.04 15.48 8.04
N PRO A 324 1.83 16.06 7.95
CA PRO A 324 1.64 17.39 7.39
C PRO A 324 2.12 18.45 8.41
N TYR A 325 2.50 19.62 7.92
CA TYR A 325 2.73 20.77 8.79
C TYR A 325 1.41 21.51 9.06
N ILE A 326 1.04 21.61 10.32
CA ILE A 326 -0.22 22.18 10.77
C ILE A 326 0.01 23.50 11.50
N PHE A 327 -0.77 24.53 11.18
CA PHE A 327 -0.75 25.81 11.88
C PHE A 327 -2.09 26.55 11.78
N GLU A 328 -2.25 27.57 12.62
CA GLU A 328 -3.39 28.49 12.60
C GLU A 328 -2.95 29.86 12.10
N LEU A 329 -3.82 30.52 11.32
CA LEU A 329 -3.61 31.84 10.76
C LEU A 329 -4.82 32.73 11.05
N LEU A 330 -4.59 33.86 11.72
CA LEU A 330 -5.63 34.85 11.97
C LEU A 330 -5.80 35.78 10.78
N VAL A 331 -7.00 35.82 10.22
CA VAL A 331 -7.37 36.77 9.18
C VAL A 331 -8.12 37.93 9.83
N GLU A 332 -7.50 39.09 9.84
CA GLU A 332 -8.03 40.29 10.48
C GLU A 332 -8.92 41.07 9.49
N SER A 333 -10.08 41.51 9.98
CA SER A 333 -10.90 42.51 9.26
C SER A 333 -10.06 43.77 9.05
N SER A 334 -10.07 44.33 7.84
CA SER A 334 -9.38 45.59 7.56
C SER A 334 -9.84 46.66 8.55
N THR A 335 -8.91 47.21 9.35
CA THR A 335 -9.15 48.47 10.05
C THR A 335 -9.49 49.51 9.00
N LYS A 336 -10.70 50.08 9.11
CA LYS A 336 -11.12 51.23 8.30
C LYS A 336 -10.25 52.45 8.57
#